data_AF-A0A5C2RXY6-F1
#
_entry.id   AF-A0A5C2RXY6-F1
#
_cell.length_a   1.000
_cell.length_b   1.000
_cell.length_c   1.000
_cell.angle_alpha   90.00
_cell.angle_beta   90.00
_cell.angle_gamma   90.00
#
_symmetry.space_group_name_H-M   'P 1'
#
loop_
_entity.id
_entity.type
_entity.pdbx_description
1 polymer ?
#
loop_
_entity_poly.entity_id
_entity_poly.type
_entity_poly.pdbx_seq_one_letter_code
_entity_poly.pdbx_strand_id
1 'polypeptide(L)'
;MNYAAPPMAVVAGLEVVLQIWSTFVEPWKEARLANVPQWLKMLAIIAPPYLTFIAFAIPAAYVGHQSPHWVQVKNGLYCGLMQGRFEMYAVPIFCGIFLLLIIGFELATIVRIIRGRQIIKRDFPLCNAKRPSLSPWCRAALFLIYATLALGACIMDLKQDPSTFGYMIQAALPLAACLVFGLQKDVALTWFFWNRRPRWDPEDKIWASVDSQRVVRSLSIISSSTIESTTPIATHPSSSIV
;
A
#
# COMPACT_ATOMS: atom_id res chain seq x y z
N MET A 1 -25.01 -1.15 -0.05
CA MET A 1 -23.58 -1.35 -0.39
C MET A 1 -22.85 -0.03 -0.65
N ASN A 2 -23.45 0.96 -1.32
CA ASN A 2 -22.80 2.24 -1.63
C ASN A 2 -22.27 3.03 -0.42
N TYR A 3 -22.74 2.76 0.80
CA TYR A 3 -22.34 3.47 2.01
C TYR A 3 -21.09 2.94 2.70
N ALA A 4 -20.86 1.63 2.58
CA ALA A 4 -19.72 0.97 3.21
C ALA A 4 -18.51 0.92 2.27
N ALA A 5 -18.73 1.02 0.96
CA ALA A 5 -17.66 0.96 -0.02
C ALA A 5 -16.68 2.16 0.05
N PRO A 6 -17.11 3.43 0.17
CA PRO A 6 -16.17 4.55 0.27
C PRO A 6 -15.28 4.49 1.53
N PRO A 7 -15.82 4.25 2.76
CA PRO A 7 -15.00 4.04 3.95
C PRO A 7 -13.98 2.90 3.80
N MET A 8 -14.40 1.76 3.24
CA MET A 8 -13.51 0.63 2.95
C MET A 8 -12.38 1.05 2.00
N ALA A 9 -12.70 1.78 0.93
CA ALA A 9 -11.74 2.19 -0.07
C ALA A 9 -10.70 3.19 0.47
N VAL A 10 -11.10 4.16 1.29
CA VAL A 10 -10.14 5.11 1.89
C VAL A 10 -9.24 4.44 2.93
N VAL A 11 -9.74 3.46 3.68
CA VAL A 11 -8.91 2.68 4.63
C VAL A 11 -7.88 1.85 3.87
N ALA A 12 -8.30 1.14 2.82
CA ALA A 12 -7.38 0.41 1.94
C ALA A 12 -6.36 1.35 1.27
N GLY A 13 -6.79 2.55 0.86
CA GLY A 13 -5.90 3.58 0.32
C GLY A 13 -4.84 4.03 1.34
N LEU A 14 -5.24 4.26 2.59
CA LEU A 14 -4.31 4.61 3.67
C LEU A 14 -3.30 3.50 3.93
N GLU A 15 -3.72 2.24 3.93
CA GLU A 15 -2.81 1.09 4.08
C GLU A 15 -1.75 1.04 2.98
N VAL A 16 -2.16 1.26 1.72
CA VAL A 16 -1.23 1.33 0.59
C VAL A 16 -0.21 2.46 0.79
N VAL A 17 -0.65 3.65 1.20
CA VAL A 17 0.26 4.77 1.46
C VAL A 17 1.19 4.48 2.65
N LEU A 18 0.69 3.85 3.71
CA LEU A 18 1.51 3.43 4.85
C LEU A 18 2.54 2.38 4.45
N GLN A 19 2.20 1.44 3.57
CA GLN A 19 3.12 0.44 3.04
C GLN A 19 4.23 1.12 2.21
N ILE A 20 3.86 2.06 1.34
CA ILE A 20 4.81 2.86 0.56
C ILE A 20 5.73 3.65 1.49
N TRP A 21 5.17 4.33 2.48
CA TRP A 21 5.92 5.09 3.48
C TRP A 21 6.89 4.20 4.25
N SER A 22 6.44 3.06 4.75
CA SER A 22 7.28 2.08 5.46
C SER A 22 8.45 1.60 4.61
N THR A 23 8.23 1.40 3.30
CA THR A 23 9.27 0.99 2.34
C THR A 23 10.38 2.04 2.22
N PHE A 24 10.06 3.33 2.35
CA PHE A 24 11.05 4.41 2.27
C PHE A 24 11.70 4.79 3.62
N VAL A 25 11.02 4.52 4.73
CA VAL A 25 11.45 4.99 6.05
C VAL A 25 12.56 4.12 6.64
N GLU A 26 12.42 2.79 6.58
CA GLU A 26 13.31 1.86 7.26
C GLU A 26 13.50 0.57 6.45
N PRO A 27 14.45 0.51 5.50
CA PRO A 27 14.80 -0.75 4.84
C PRO A 27 15.27 -1.81 5.87
N TRP A 28 15.78 -1.37 7.02
CA TRP A 28 16.24 -2.24 8.11
C TRP A 28 15.11 -2.90 8.92
N LYS A 29 13.86 -2.40 8.83
CA LYS A 29 12.72 -3.00 9.55
C LYS A 29 12.29 -4.33 8.96
N GLU A 30 12.62 -4.62 7.69
CA GLU A 30 12.33 -5.91 7.08
C GLU A 30 12.97 -7.07 7.84
N ALA A 31 14.17 -6.87 8.41
CA ALA A 31 14.82 -7.88 9.24
C ALA A 31 14.04 -8.18 10.53
N ARG A 32 13.36 -7.18 11.10
CA ARG A 32 12.55 -7.35 12.33
C ARG A 32 11.18 -7.97 12.03
N LEU A 33 10.56 -7.58 10.91
CA LEU A 33 9.30 -8.16 10.46
C LEU A 33 9.47 -9.53 9.79
N ALA A 34 10.69 -9.98 9.49
CA ALA A 34 10.97 -11.29 8.91
C ALA A 34 10.39 -12.44 9.75
N ASN A 35 10.37 -12.28 11.07
CA ASN A 35 9.87 -13.30 12.00
C ASN A 35 8.34 -13.35 12.13
N VAL A 36 7.61 -12.38 11.58
CA VAL A 36 6.15 -12.36 11.65
C VAL A 36 5.58 -13.32 10.58
N PRO A 37 4.73 -14.29 10.95
CA PRO A 37 4.20 -15.26 10.01
C PRO A 37 3.40 -14.57 8.90
N GLN A 38 3.52 -15.08 7.67
CA GLN A 38 2.96 -14.45 6.47
C GLN A 38 1.44 -14.30 6.53
N TRP A 39 0.73 -15.27 7.12
CA TRP A 39 -0.72 -15.21 7.28
C TRP A 39 -1.15 -14.04 8.16
N LEU A 40 -0.38 -13.71 9.19
CA LEU A 40 -0.69 -12.60 10.09
C LEU A 40 -0.43 -11.25 9.41
N LYS A 41 0.61 -11.16 8.57
CA LYS A 41 0.84 -9.97 7.73
C LYS A 41 -0.31 -9.74 6.75
N MET A 42 -0.75 -10.79 6.06
CA MET A 42 -1.89 -10.69 5.15
C MET A 42 -3.17 -10.34 5.90
N LEU A 43 -3.41 -10.95 7.06
CA LEU A 43 -4.55 -10.62 7.90
C LEU A 43 -4.51 -9.18 8.38
N ALA A 44 -3.35 -8.67 8.80
CA ALA A 44 -3.20 -7.29 9.26
C ALA A 44 -3.43 -6.25 8.15
N ILE A 45 -3.14 -6.60 6.90
CA ILE A 45 -3.38 -5.74 5.73
C ILE A 45 -4.84 -5.85 5.27
N ILE A 46 -5.45 -7.03 5.34
CA ILE A 46 -6.79 -7.23 4.80
C ILE A 46 -7.87 -6.89 5.83
N ALA A 47 -7.64 -7.12 7.12
CA ALA A 47 -8.69 -6.98 8.13
C ALA A 47 -9.27 -5.55 8.24
N PRO A 48 -8.48 -4.45 8.29
CA PRO A 48 -9.04 -3.12 8.54
C PRO A 48 -10.08 -2.63 7.52
N PRO A 49 -9.90 -2.75 6.18
CA PRO A 49 -10.92 -2.32 5.23
C PRO A 49 -12.21 -3.14 5.35
N TYR A 50 -12.12 -4.45 5.60
CA TYR A 50 -13.29 -5.31 5.77
C TYR A 50 -14.02 -5.05 7.09
N LEU A 51 -13.29 -4.82 8.19
CA LEU A 51 -13.89 -4.42 9.46
C LEU A 51 -14.62 -3.07 9.32
N THR A 52 -14.00 -2.12 8.61
CA THR A 52 -14.64 -0.84 8.29
C THR A 52 -15.91 -1.04 7.47
N PHE A 53 -15.86 -1.90 6.45
CA PHE A 53 -17.03 -2.22 5.64
C PHE A 53 -18.17 -2.77 6.51
N ILE A 54 -17.90 -3.76 7.37
CA ILE A 54 -18.89 -4.36 8.28
C ILE A 54 -19.46 -3.31 9.24
N ALA A 55 -18.60 -2.46 9.82
CA ALA A 55 -18.98 -1.42 10.76
C ALA A 55 -19.93 -0.37 10.17
N PHE A 56 -19.83 -0.07 8.86
CA PHE A 56 -20.76 0.83 8.18
C PHE A 56 -21.97 0.09 7.57
N ALA A 57 -21.80 -1.17 7.16
CA ALA A 57 -22.86 -1.97 6.55
C ALA A 57 -23.95 -2.39 7.54
N ILE A 58 -23.57 -2.87 8.74
CA ILE A 58 -24.53 -3.36 9.75
C ILE A 58 -25.48 -2.25 10.22
N PRO A 59 -25.00 -1.05 10.65
CA PRO A 59 -25.90 0.03 11.07
C PRO A 59 -26.80 0.53 9.93
N ALA A 60 -26.26 0.62 8.70
CA ALA A 60 -27.05 1.02 7.55
C ALA A 60 -28.17 0.02 7.24
N ALA A 61 -27.89 -1.29 7.32
CA ALA A 61 -28.89 -2.34 7.15
C ALA A 61 -29.95 -2.30 8.26
N TYR A 62 -29.51 -2.09 9.51
CA TYR A 62 -30.41 -1.98 10.67
C TYR A 62 -31.37 -0.79 10.53
N VAL A 63 -30.87 0.40 10.19
CA VAL A 63 -31.71 1.59 9.98
C VAL A 63 -32.64 1.41 8.78
N GLY A 64 -32.16 0.81 7.70
CA GLY A 64 -32.99 0.49 6.53
C GLY A 64 -34.11 -0.49 6.83
N HIS A 65 -33.88 -1.45 7.76
CA HIS A 65 -34.91 -2.39 8.20
C HIS A 65 -35.97 -1.74 9.07
N GLN A 66 -35.58 -0.85 10.00
CA GLN A 66 -36.53 -0.16 10.88
C GLN A 66 -37.42 0.84 10.13
N SER A 67 -36.88 1.50 9.11
CA SER A 67 -37.57 2.57 8.38
C SER A 67 -37.52 2.31 6.87
N PRO A 68 -38.29 1.35 6.34
CA PRO A 68 -38.24 1.00 4.92
C PRO A 68 -38.63 2.17 4.00
N HIS A 69 -39.45 3.10 4.49
CA HIS A 69 -39.86 4.31 3.77
C HIS A 69 -38.70 5.29 3.48
N TRP A 70 -37.55 5.17 4.18
CA TRP A 70 -36.35 5.97 3.91
C TRP A 70 -35.49 5.40 2.79
N VAL A 71 -35.71 4.14 2.40
CA VAL A 71 -34.99 3.48 1.32
C VAL A 71 -35.65 3.88 0.00
N GLN A 72 -35.01 4.81 -0.70
CA GLN A 72 -35.47 5.28 -2.01
C GLN A 72 -34.42 5.03 -3.07
N VAL A 73 -34.87 4.82 -4.31
CA VAL A 73 -33.97 4.62 -5.44
C VAL A 73 -33.49 6.00 -5.92
N LYS A 74 -32.25 6.36 -5.57
CA LYS A 74 -31.71 7.72 -5.73
C LYS A 74 -31.41 8.09 -7.20
N ASN A 75 -31.18 7.08 -8.06
CA ASN A 75 -30.78 7.23 -9.48
C ASN A 75 -31.32 6.11 -10.40
N GLY A 76 -32.42 5.45 -10.05
CA GLY A 76 -32.94 4.26 -10.77
C GLY A 76 -32.10 2.98 -10.64
N LEU A 77 -30.81 3.08 -10.30
CA LEU A 77 -29.87 1.94 -10.22
C LEU A 77 -29.47 1.57 -8.79
N TYR A 78 -29.52 2.53 -7.87
CA TYR A 78 -29.01 2.34 -6.51
C TYR A 78 -30.06 2.75 -5.47
N CYS A 79 -30.29 1.85 -4.50
CA CYS A 79 -31.08 2.14 -3.31
C CYS A 79 -30.22 2.90 -2.30
N GLY A 80 -30.79 3.95 -1.72
CA GLY A 80 -30.14 4.74 -0.69
C GLY A 80 -31.07 5.22 0.42
N LEU A 81 -30.51 5.50 1.61
CA LEU A 81 -31.23 6.12 2.72
C LEU A 81 -31.20 7.65 2.58
N MET A 82 -32.33 8.25 2.26
CA MET A 82 -32.42 9.69 2.05
C MET A 82 -32.41 10.51 3.34
N GLN A 83 -32.88 9.92 4.44
CA GLN A 83 -33.34 10.68 5.61
C GLN A 83 -32.57 10.34 6.89
N GLY A 84 -31.27 10.07 6.78
CA GLY A 84 -30.41 9.75 7.92
C GLY A 84 -29.32 10.79 8.15
N ARG A 85 -29.30 11.41 9.34
CA ARG A 85 -28.14 12.22 9.81
C ARG A 85 -26.86 11.37 9.84
N PHE A 86 -27.01 10.07 10.06
CA PHE A 86 -25.90 9.11 10.03
C PHE A 86 -25.20 9.10 8.68
N GLU A 87 -25.93 8.94 7.58
CA GLU A 87 -25.33 8.84 6.24
C GLU A 87 -24.73 10.17 5.78
N MET A 88 -25.46 11.27 5.97
CA MET A 88 -25.05 12.58 5.46
C MET A 88 -23.77 13.11 6.10
N TYR A 89 -23.49 12.74 7.35
CA TYR A 89 -22.33 13.27 8.06
C TYR A 89 -21.28 12.20 8.36
N ALA A 90 -21.66 11.00 8.81
CA ALA A 90 -20.66 10.04 9.30
C ALA A 90 -19.73 9.55 8.18
N VAL A 91 -20.27 9.20 7.01
CA VAL A 91 -19.49 8.68 5.88
C VAL A 91 -18.53 9.75 5.33
N PRO A 92 -18.98 10.94 4.90
CA PRO A 92 -18.07 11.94 4.33
C PRO A 92 -17.09 12.53 5.35
N ILE A 93 -17.45 12.65 6.63
CA ILE A 93 -16.51 13.08 7.68
C ILE A 93 -15.42 12.02 7.86
N PHE A 94 -15.81 10.74 8.00
CA PHE A 94 -14.85 9.65 8.15
C PHE A 94 -13.91 9.57 6.93
N CYS A 95 -14.47 9.56 5.72
CA CYS A 95 -13.70 9.57 4.49
C CYS A 95 -12.78 10.78 4.38
N GLY A 96 -13.29 11.98 4.71
CA GLY A 96 -12.52 13.22 4.70
C GLY A 96 -11.31 13.18 5.63
N ILE A 97 -11.45 12.65 6.86
CA ILE A 97 -10.35 12.50 7.81
C ILE A 97 -9.28 11.56 7.25
N PHE A 98 -9.67 10.39 6.73
CA PHE A 98 -8.71 9.44 6.16
C PHE A 98 -8.03 9.96 4.90
N LEU A 99 -8.75 10.69 4.04
CA LEU A 99 -8.17 11.35 2.87
C LEU A 99 -7.17 12.44 3.26
N LEU A 100 -7.44 13.21 4.32
CA LEU A 100 -6.46 14.17 4.85
C LEU A 100 -5.20 13.47 5.39
N LEU A 101 -5.36 12.33 6.07
CA LEU A 101 -4.21 11.52 6.51
C LEU A 101 -3.41 10.99 5.31
N ILE A 102 -4.08 10.47 4.28
CA ILE A 102 -3.46 10.01 3.03
C ILE A 102 -2.62 11.14 2.42
N ILE A 103 -3.22 12.32 2.19
CA ILE A 103 -2.53 13.49 1.62
C ILE A 103 -1.32 13.87 2.50
N GLY A 104 -1.48 13.87 3.82
CA GLY A 104 -0.40 14.16 4.76
C GLY A 104 0.77 13.18 4.65
N PHE A 105 0.50 11.88 4.63
CA PHE A 105 1.53 10.84 4.47
C PHE A 105 2.19 10.88 3.09
N GLU A 106 1.46 11.18 2.03
CA GLU A 106 2.03 11.31 0.68
C GLU A 106 2.96 12.52 0.58
N LEU A 107 2.55 13.68 1.09
CA LEU A 107 3.41 14.86 1.16
C LEU A 107 4.66 14.58 1.99
N ALA A 108 4.51 13.92 3.14
CA ALA A 108 5.64 13.50 3.96
C ALA A 108 6.58 12.56 3.19
N THR A 109 6.02 11.60 2.44
CA THR A 109 6.78 10.66 1.59
C THR A 109 7.59 11.42 0.54
N ILE A 110 6.96 12.35 -0.18
CA ILE A 110 7.63 13.17 -1.21
C ILE A 110 8.76 13.99 -0.59
N VAL A 111 8.50 14.70 0.51
CA VAL A 111 9.51 15.51 1.21
C VAL A 111 10.69 14.64 1.66
N ARG A 112 10.41 13.46 2.21
CA ARG A 112 11.45 12.53 2.67
C ARG A 112 12.28 12.00 1.51
N ILE A 113 11.68 11.66 0.37
CA ILE A 113 12.41 11.25 -0.84
C ILE A 113 13.32 12.38 -1.33
N ILE A 114 12.83 13.62 -1.36
CA ILE A 114 13.62 14.78 -1.80
C ILE A 114 14.81 15.00 -0.85
N ARG A 115 14.58 14.99 0.47
CA ARG A 115 15.64 15.15 1.48
C ARG A 115 16.67 14.02 1.41
N GLY A 116 16.22 12.77 1.30
CA GLY A 116 17.10 11.61 1.16
C GLY A 116 18.01 11.73 -0.05
N ARG A 117 17.48 12.21 -1.19
CA ARG A 117 18.29 12.49 -2.37
C ARG A 117 19.31 13.61 -2.17
N GLN A 118 18.93 14.68 -1.48
CA GLN A 118 19.85 15.77 -1.19
C GLN A 118 21.02 15.29 -0.33
N ILE A 119 20.75 14.47 0.69
CA ILE A 119 21.78 13.88 1.55
C ILE A 119 22.72 12.97 0.74
N ILE A 120 22.17 12.06 -0.08
CA ILE A 120 23.00 11.15 -0.91
C ILE A 120 23.88 11.95 -1.89
N LYS A 121 23.33 13.00 -2.52
CA LYS A 121 24.11 13.86 -3.43
C LYS A 121 25.24 14.60 -2.72
N ARG A 122 25.03 15.00 -1.45
CA ARG A 122 26.03 15.70 -0.66
C ARG A 122 27.14 14.77 -0.20
N ASP A 123 26.78 13.58 0.28
CA ASP A 123 27.72 12.68 0.94
C ASP A 123 28.47 11.76 -0.05
N PHE A 124 27.89 11.50 -1.23
CA PHE A 124 28.48 10.62 -2.27
C PHE A 124 28.46 11.26 -3.67
N PRO A 125 29.22 12.33 -3.92
CA PRO A 125 29.24 13.02 -5.21
C PRO A 125 29.77 12.14 -6.36
N LEU A 126 30.59 11.14 -6.06
CA LEU A 126 31.19 10.22 -7.03
C LEU A 126 30.30 9.01 -7.37
N CYS A 127 29.23 8.76 -6.59
CA CYS A 127 28.33 7.67 -6.88
C CYS A 127 27.43 8.09 -8.06
N ASN A 128 27.62 7.47 -9.23
CA ASN A 128 26.73 7.63 -10.38
C ASN A 128 25.31 7.22 -9.97
N ALA A 129 24.50 8.20 -9.58
CA ALA A 129 23.16 7.97 -9.09
C ALA A 129 22.34 7.27 -10.19
N LYS A 130 21.99 6.01 -9.94
CA LYS A 130 21.12 5.25 -10.84
C LYS A 130 19.87 6.09 -11.11
N ARG A 131 19.52 6.25 -12.39
CA ARG A 131 18.36 7.06 -12.80
C ARG A 131 17.16 6.59 -11.98
N PRO A 132 16.53 7.48 -11.21
CA PRO A 132 15.42 7.08 -10.38
C PRO A 132 14.29 6.55 -11.26
N SER A 133 13.68 5.44 -10.84
CA SER A 133 12.47 4.97 -11.50
C SER A 133 11.39 6.06 -11.35
N LEU A 134 10.79 6.46 -12.47
CA LEU A 134 9.69 7.42 -12.49
C LEU A 134 8.37 6.81 -11.98
N SER A 135 8.27 5.48 -11.97
CA SER A 135 7.04 4.76 -11.64
C SER A 135 6.49 5.11 -10.23
N PRO A 136 7.28 5.13 -9.14
CA PRO A 136 6.78 5.49 -7.81
C PRO A 136 6.30 6.94 -7.72
N TRP A 137 6.99 7.86 -8.41
CA TRP A 137 6.61 9.28 -8.43
C TRP A 137 5.28 9.50 -9.12
N CYS A 138 5.06 8.83 -10.26
CA CYS A 138 3.80 8.96 -10.96
C CYS A 138 2.64 8.34 -10.18
N ARG A 139 2.84 7.19 -9.51
CA ARG A 139 1.83 6.61 -8.62
C ARG A 139 1.45 7.54 -7.49
N ALA A 140 2.43 8.10 -6.78
CA ALA A 140 2.17 9.06 -5.70
C ALA A 140 1.45 10.32 -6.21
N ALA A 141 1.81 10.85 -7.37
CA ALA A 141 1.12 11.98 -7.97
C ALA A 141 -0.35 11.66 -8.33
N LEU A 142 -0.61 10.47 -8.90
CA LEU A 142 -1.96 10.03 -9.24
C LEU A 142 -2.83 9.85 -7.99
N PHE A 143 -2.29 9.22 -6.94
CA PHE A 143 -3.00 9.08 -5.67
C PHE A 143 -3.29 10.43 -5.03
N LEU A 144 -2.34 11.38 -5.06
CA LEU A 144 -2.54 12.72 -4.51
C LEU A 144 -3.64 13.49 -5.24
N ILE A 145 -3.63 13.46 -6.58
CA ILE A 145 -4.67 14.08 -7.40
C ILE A 145 -6.03 13.45 -7.09
N TYR A 146 -6.09 12.11 -7.06
CA TYR A 146 -7.33 11.39 -6.78
C TYR A 146 -7.84 11.68 -5.36
N ALA A 147 -6.99 11.65 -4.34
CA ALA A 147 -7.34 11.94 -2.96
C ALA A 147 -7.86 13.37 -2.79
N THR A 148 -7.26 14.34 -3.50
CA THR A 148 -7.71 15.73 -3.50
C THR A 148 -9.11 15.88 -4.13
N LEU A 149 -9.35 15.20 -5.26
CA LEU A 149 -10.67 15.20 -5.92
C LEU A 149 -11.72 14.53 -5.03
N ALA A 150 -11.40 13.38 -4.44
CA ALA A 150 -12.28 12.67 -3.51
C ALA A 150 -12.59 13.48 -2.24
N LEU A 151 -11.61 14.24 -1.72
CA LEU A 151 -11.82 15.14 -0.60
C LEU A 151 -12.76 16.29 -1.01
N GLY A 152 -12.59 16.83 -2.22
CA GLY A 152 -13.51 17.81 -2.80
C GLY A 152 -14.94 17.28 -2.87
N ALA A 153 -15.15 16.03 -3.30
CA ALA A 153 -16.46 15.39 -3.28
C ALA A 153 -17.02 15.26 -1.86
N CYS A 154 -16.22 14.83 -0.88
CA CYS A 154 -16.66 14.75 0.51
C CYS A 154 -17.12 16.11 1.05
N ILE A 155 -16.42 17.20 0.68
CA ILE A 155 -16.80 18.57 1.08
C ILE A 155 -18.11 19.00 0.39
N MET A 156 -18.31 18.66 -0.88
CA MET A 156 -19.56 18.95 -1.59
C MET A 156 -20.74 18.16 -1.01
N ASP A 157 -20.55 16.88 -0.69
CA ASP A 157 -21.58 16.05 -0.05
C ASP A 157 -21.99 16.61 1.32
N LEU A 158 -21.03 17.17 2.09
CA LEU A 158 -21.32 17.84 3.36
C LEU A 158 -22.15 19.12 3.21
N LYS A 159 -22.07 19.80 2.07
CA LYS A 159 -22.90 20.97 1.76
C LYS A 159 -24.33 20.60 1.37
N GLN A 160 -24.63 19.30 1.23
CA GLN A 160 -25.93 18.78 0.78
C GLN A 160 -26.32 19.22 -0.64
N ASP A 161 -25.35 19.66 -1.45
CA ASP A 161 -25.57 19.95 -2.86
C ASP A 161 -25.49 18.62 -3.64
N PRO A 162 -26.60 18.14 -4.25
CA PRO A 162 -26.60 16.90 -5.01
C PRO A 162 -25.75 17.10 -6.28
N SER A 163 -24.45 16.82 -6.17
CA SER A 163 -23.50 17.01 -7.24
C SER A 163 -23.28 15.71 -8.01
N THR A 164 -23.43 15.75 -9.33
CA THR A 164 -23.05 14.65 -10.24
C THR A 164 -21.56 14.27 -10.10
N PHE A 165 -20.78 15.17 -9.52
CA PHE A 165 -19.34 15.05 -9.33
C PHE A 165 -18.92 13.83 -8.49
N GLY A 166 -19.64 13.52 -7.39
CA GLY A 166 -19.33 12.35 -6.57
C GLY A 166 -19.44 11.03 -7.35
N TYR A 167 -20.47 10.91 -8.20
CA TYR A 167 -20.65 9.76 -9.07
C TYR A 167 -19.56 9.64 -10.15
N MET A 168 -19.10 10.77 -10.69
CA MET A 168 -17.98 10.78 -11.64
C MET A 168 -16.69 10.27 -11.01
N ILE A 169 -16.38 10.69 -9.77
CA ILE A 169 -15.19 10.21 -9.04
C ILE A 169 -15.30 8.72 -8.73
N GLN A 170 -16.49 8.25 -8.35
CA GLN A 170 -16.72 6.82 -8.12
C GLN A 170 -16.55 6.01 -9.41
N ALA A 171 -17.05 6.51 -10.54
CA ALA A 171 -16.87 5.88 -11.85
C ALA A 171 -15.41 5.93 -12.35
N ALA A 172 -14.62 6.89 -11.88
CA ALA A 172 -13.20 7.00 -12.20
C ALA A 172 -12.32 6.02 -11.42
N LEU A 173 -12.82 5.36 -10.35
CA LEU A 173 -12.04 4.43 -9.52
C LEU A 173 -11.36 3.30 -10.32
N PRO A 174 -12.06 2.57 -11.21
CA PRO A 174 -11.43 1.50 -11.99
C PRO A 174 -10.37 2.04 -12.94
N LEU A 175 -10.57 3.25 -13.48
CA LEU A 175 -9.61 3.92 -14.35
C LEU A 175 -8.36 4.34 -13.56
N ALA A 176 -8.54 4.90 -12.37
CA ALA A 176 -7.44 5.24 -11.47
C ALA A 176 -6.64 4.00 -11.06
N ALA A 177 -7.31 2.90 -10.69
CA ALA A 177 -6.67 1.63 -10.40
C ALA A 177 -5.90 1.10 -11.62
N CYS A 178 -6.53 1.13 -12.80
CA CYS A 178 -5.90 0.73 -14.06
C CYS A 178 -4.65 1.59 -14.37
N LEU A 179 -4.68 2.89 -14.11
CA LEU A 179 -3.51 3.75 -14.27
C LEU A 179 -2.43 3.40 -13.25
N VAL A 180 -2.76 3.28 -11.96
CA VAL A 180 -1.77 2.99 -10.91
C VAL A 180 -1.08 1.63 -11.12
N PHE A 181 -1.84 0.59 -11.46
CA PHE A 181 -1.31 -0.75 -11.72
C PHE A 181 -0.79 -0.92 -13.16
N GLY A 182 -1.33 -0.20 -14.13
CA GLY A 182 -0.87 -0.26 -15.52
C GLY A 182 0.46 0.46 -15.72
N LEU A 183 0.74 1.50 -14.94
CA LEU A 183 1.99 2.27 -15.06
C LEU A 183 3.20 1.58 -14.39
N GLN A 184 3.03 0.38 -13.84
CA GLN A 184 4.19 -0.40 -13.42
C GLN A 184 4.96 -0.81 -14.68
N LYS A 185 6.27 -0.56 -14.71
CA LYS A 185 7.11 -0.92 -15.86
C LYS A 185 6.91 -2.39 -16.23
N ASP A 186 6.80 -3.27 -15.25
CA ASP A 186 6.67 -4.70 -15.46
C ASP A 186 5.32 -5.03 -16.13
N VAL A 187 4.22 -4.41 -15.68
CA VAL A 187 2.88 -4.59 -16.28
C VAL A 187 2.82 -4.01 -17.69
N ALA A 188 3.34 -2.79 -17.88
CA ALA A 188 3.42 -2.16 -19.19
C ALA A 188 4.25 -3.03 -20.15
N LEU A 189 5.40 -3.53 -19.69
CA LEU A 189 6.20 -4.47 -20.46
C LEU A 189 5.39 -5.72 -20.79
N THR A 190 4.75 -6.40 -19.84
CA THR A 190 3.92 -7.59 -20.13
C THR A 190 2.84 -7.31 -21.18
N TRP A 191 2.17 -6.16 -21.11
CA TRP A 191 1.15 -5.76 -22.09
C TRP A 191 1.76 -5.49 -23.48
N PHE A 192 2.88 -4.78 -23.56
CA PHE A 192 3.54 -4.48 -24.83
C PHE A 192 4.34 -5.68 -25.39
N PHE A 193 4.74 -6.65 -24.55
CA PHE A 193 5.47 -7.85 -24.94
C PHE A 193 4.59 -8.88 -25.65
N TRP A 194 3.26 -8.79 -25.58
CA TRP A 194 2.39 -9.60 -26.44
C TRP A 194 2.69 -9.37 -27.94
N ASN A 195 3.32 -8.24 -28.29
CA ASN A 195 3.74 -7.93 -29.66
C ASN A 195 5.25 -8.10 -29.93
N ARG A 196 6.03 -8.63 -28.98
CA ARG A 196 7.45 -8.96 -29.21
C ARG A 196 7.57 -10.46 -29.41
N ARG A 197 7.84 -10.86 -30.65
CA ARG A 197 8.29 -12.23 -30.96
C ARG A 197 9.43 -12.60 -30.00
N PRO A 198 9.42 -13.82 -29.42
CA PRO A 198 10.50 -14.25 -28.55
C PRO A 198 11.80 -14.25 -29.35
N ARG A 199 12.65 -13.23 -29.14
CA ARG A 199 14.08 -13.39 -29.40
C ARG A 199 14.58 -14.25 -28.25
N TRP A 200 14.51 -15.56 -28.46
CA TRP A 200 15.30 -16.51 -27.71
C TRP A 200 16.76 -16.22 -28.04
N ASP A 201 17.44 -15.45 -27.18
CA ASP A 201 18.89 -15.33 -27.26
C ASP A 201 19.49 -16.53 -26.51
N PRO A 202 20.18 -17.45 -27.20
CA PRO A 202 20.72 -18.66 -26.57
C PRO A 202 21.81 -18.38 -25.51
N GLU A 203 22.36 -17.16 -25.46
CA GLU A 203 23.38 -16.78 -24.47
C GLU A 203 22.84 -16.61 -23.04
N ASP A 204 21.54 -16.33 -22.86
CA ASP A 204 20.94 -16.20 -21.52
C ASP A 204 20.92 -17.54 -20.76
N LYS A 205 20.95 -18.68 -21.47
CA LYS A 205 21.10 -20.01 -20.83
C LYS A 205 22.47 -20.18 -20.20
N ILE A 206 23.51 -19.55 -20.75
CA ILE A 206 24.87 -19.68 -20.23
C ILE A 206 24.97 -18.94 -18.90
N TRP A 207 24.47 -17.71 -18.82
CA TRP A 207 24.51 -16.91 -17.58
C TRP A 207 23.61 -17.45 -16.47
N ALA A 208 22.40 -17.93 -16.80
CA ALA A 208 21.50 -18.56 -15.82
C ALA A 208 22.11 -19.83 -15.20
N SER A 209 22.92 -20.59 -15.95
CA SER A 209 23.63 -21.77 -15.44
C SER A 209 24.78 -21.41 -14.48
N VAL A 210 25.49 -20.31 -14.75
CA VAL A 210 26.63 -19.85 -13.94
C VAL A 210 26.17 -19.29 -12.59
N ASP A 211 25.09 -18.49 -12.57
CA ASP A 211 24.57 -17.93 -11.32
C ASP A 211 23.92 -19.00 -10.42
N SER A 212 23.24 -20.00 -11.00
CA SER A 212 22.70 -21.12 -10.23
C SER A 212 23.80 -21.92 -9.53
N GLN A 213 24.94 -22.17 -10.21
CA GLN A 213 26.10 -22.81 -9.57
C GLN A 213 26.75 -21.94 -8.48
N ARG A 214 26.74 -20.61 -8.62
CA ARG A 214 27.36 -19.70 -7.65
C ARG A 214 26.53 -19.57 -6.36
N VAL A 215 25.20 -19.62 -6.46
CA VAL A 215 24.30 -19.63 -5.28
C VAL A 215 24.44 -20.93 -4.47
N VAL A 216 24.52 -22.08 -5.14
CA VAL A 216 24.71 -23.39 -4.46
C VAL A 216 26.04 -23.46 -3.71
N ARG A 217 27.13 -22.92 -4.29
CA ARG A 217 28.44 -22.85 -3.60
C ARG A 217 28.45 -21.93 -2.39
N SER A 218 27.63 -20.87 -2.39
CA SER A 218 27.60 -19.91 -1.28
C SER A 218 26.88 -20.48 -0.06
N LEU A 219 25.83 -21.29 -0.29
CA LEU A 219 25.10 -21.95 0.78
C LEU A 219 25.90 -23.08 1.43
N SER A 220 26.73 -23.81 0.67
CA SER A 220 27.57 -24.86 1.25
C SER A 220 28.68 -24.30 2.15
N ILE A 221 29.20 -23.11 1.86
CA ILE A 221 30.26 -22.48 2.68
C ILE A 221 29.68 -21.99 4.02
N ILE A 222 28.47 -21.41 4.03
CA ILE A 222 27.83 -20.92 5.27
C ILE A 222 27.37 -22.07 6.17
N SER A 223 26.98 -23.22 5.60
CA SER A 223 26.63 -24.39 6.41
C SER A 223 27.83 -25.06 7.09
N SER A 224 29.06 -24.74 6.66
CA SER A 224 30.28 -25.41 7.15
C SER A 224 30.93 -24.70 8.33
N SER A 225 30.61 -23.42 8.59
CA SER A 225 31.29 -22.62 9.62
C SER A 225 30.61 -22.61 11.00
N THR A 226 29.48 -23.30 11.18
CA THR A 226 28.68 -23.22 12.43
C THR A 226 28.90 -24.40 13.40
N ILE A 227 29.83 -25.33 13.15
CA ILE A 227 29.96 -26.56 13.97
C ILE A 227 31.24 -26.61 14.84
N GLU A 228 32.27 -25.79 14.63
CA GLU A 228 33.55 -25.91 15.38
C GLU A 228 33.92 -24.72 16.29
N SER A 229 32.99 -24.23 17.11
CA SER A 229 33.37 -23.35 18.23
C SER A 229 32.66 -23.74 19.51
N THR A 230 32.93 -24.95 19.97
CA THR A 230 32.79 -25.34 21.38
C THR A 230 34.09 -24.96 22.08
N THR A 231 34.25 -23.68 22.44
CA THR A 231 35.28 -23.29 23.40
C THR A 231 34.90 -23.85 24.76
N PRO A 232 35.73 -24.71 25.38
CA PRO A 232 35.47 -25.20 26.72
C PRO A 232 35.54 -24.05 27.72
N ILE A 233 34.48 -23.91 28.52
CA ILE A 233 34.40 -23.00 29.65
C ILE A 233 35.49 -23.40 30.65
N ALA A 234 36.51 -22.57 30.79
CA ALA A 234 37.52 -22.70 31.82
C ALA A 234 36.88 -22.47 33.19
N THR A 235 36.70 -23.56 33.95
CA THR A 235 36.32 -23.53 35.36
C THR A 235 37.46 -22.92 36.17
N HIS A 236 37.21 -21.75 36.77
CA HIS A 236 38.11 -21.13 37.74
C HIS A 236 38.05 -21.92 39.06
N PRO A 237 39.18 -22.41 39.61
CA PRO A 237 39.22 -22.96 40.95
C PRO A 237 39.25 -21.81 41.97
N SER A 238 38.28 -21.82 42.87
CA SER A 238 38.21 -20.96 44.06
C SER A 238 39.31 -21.36 45.04
N SER A 239 40.34 -20.53 45.13
CA SER A 239 41.36 -20.60 46.17
C SER A 239 40.83 -20.06 47.50
N SER A 240 40.80 -20.97 48.46
CA SER A 240 40.76 -20.78 49.91
C SER A 240 41.78 -19.75 50.41
N ILE A 241 41.35 -18.78 51.23
CA ILE A 241 42.23 -18.05 52.17
C ILE A 241 41.43 -17.74 53.44
N VAL A 242 41.87 -18.41 54.53
CA VAL A 242 41.90 -18.07 55.97
C VAL A 242 40.58 -17.74 56.69
#